data_AF-A0A2E3Z9F9-F1
#
_entry.id   AF-A0A2E3Z9F9-F1
#
_cell.length_a   1.000
_cell.length_b   1.000
_cell.length_c   1.000
_cell.angle_alpha   90.00
_cell.angle_beta   90.00
_cell.angle_gamma   90.00
#
_symmetry.space_group_name_H-M   'P 1'
#
loop_
_entity.id
_entity.type
_entity.pdbx_description
1 polymer ?
#
loop_
_entity_poly.entity_id
_entity_poly.type
_entity_poly.pdbx_seq_one_letter_code
_entity_poly.pdbx_strand_id
1 'polypeptide(L)'
;MFYASMVAKADSGDATARRLVDAYSRRPSVELYDLETDPLEMNNLADNPGQSARINALQHQLTTWMSEQGDMGMPTEKTAHLRQMKNIKNNHPFDAMKVLAEEARSVSN
;
A
#
# COMPACT_ATOMS: atom_id res chain seq x y z
N MET A 1 4.00 24.13 2.22
CA MET A 1 3.84 22.68 2.44
C MET A 1 2.94 22.48 3.66
N PHE A 2 1.72 21.98 3.49
CA PHE A 2 0.73 21.87 4.57
C PHE A 2 1.15 20.92 5.72
N TYR A 3 1.97 19.91 5.43
CA TYR A 3 2.47 18.97 6.44
C TYR A 3 3.46 19.63 7.42
N ALA A 4 4.43 20.41 6.93
CA ALA A 4 5.42 21.06 7.79
C ALA A 4 4.77 22.04 8.79
N SER A 5 3.71 22.75 8.35
CA SER A 5 2.92 23.59 9.26
C SER A 5 2.12 22.78 10.29
N MET A 6 1.64 21.58 9.95
CA MET A 6 0.98 20.70 10.92
C MET A 6 1.95 20.15 11.96
N VAL A 7 3.17 19.79 11.55
CA VAL A 7 4.24 19.39 12.47
C VAL A 7 4.58 20.52 13.43
N ALA A 8 4.79 21.75 12.94
CA ALA A 8 5.03 22.91 13.79
C ALA A 8 3.90 23.15 14.79
N LYS A 9 2.64 22.96 14.37
CA LYS A 9 1.46 23.06 15.24
C LYS A 9 1.40 21.95 16.29
N ALA A 10 1.78 20.73 15.91
CA ALA A 10 1.89 19.60 16.85
C ALA A 10 2.99 19.87 17.89
N ASP A 11 4.12 20.43 17.46
CA ASP A 11 5.26 20.79 18.32
C ASP A 11 4.93 21.97 19.24
N SER A 12 4.02 22.87 18.83
CA SER A 12 3.48 23.91 19.71
C SER A 12 2.45 23.40 20.73
N GLY A 13 2.20 22.08 20.80
CA GLY A 13 1.32 21.46 21.80
C GLY A 13 -0.14 21.24 21.36
N ASP A 14 -0.48 21.43 20.08
CA ASP A 14 -1.83 21.11 19.60
C ASP A 14 -2.01 19.58 19.53
N ALA A 15 -2.88 19.05 20.38
CA ALA A 15 -3.14 17.62 20.50
C ALA A 15 -3.75 17.02 19.22
N THR A 16 -4.55 17.78 18.48
CA THR A 16 -5.15 17.32 17.22
C THR A 16 -4.09 17.22 16.14
N ALA A 17 -3.23 18.24 16.03
CA ALA A 17 -2.11 18.22 15.10
C ALA A 17 -1.13 17.08 15.44
N ARG A 18 -0.85 16.85 16.73
CA ARG A 18 -0.03 15.71 17.18
C ARG A 18 -0.61 14.39 16.74
N ARG A 19 -1.90 14.14 17.02
CA ARG A 19 -2.62 12.92 16.61
C ARG A 19 -2.53 12.69 15.10
N LEU A 20 -2.75 13.73 14.30
CA LEU A 20 -2.74 13.62 12.83
C LEU A 20 -1.34 13.37 12.27
N VAL A 21 -0.32 14.07 12.80
CA VAL A 21 1.09 13.85 12.42
C VAL A 21 1.52 12.42 12.77
N ASP A 22 1.11 11.94 13.94
CA ASP A 22 1.40 10.58 14.39
C ASP A 22 0.74 9.52 13.51
N ALA A 23 -0.56 9.69 13.21
CA ALA A 23 -1.30 8.80 12.31
C ALA A 23 -0.68 8.77 10.90
N TYR A 24 -0.27 9.93 10.39
CA TYR A 24 0.38 10.02 9.07
C TYR A 24 1.77 9.36 9.06
N SER A 25 2.53 9.52 10.14
CA SER A 25 3.90 8.99 10.23
C SER A 25 3.94 7.49 10.52
N ARG A 26 2.92 6.95 11.20
CA ARG A 26 2.82 5.54 11.60
C ARG A 26 1.53 4.95 11.05
N ARG A 27 1.59 4.50 9.81
CA ARG A 27 0.45 3.87 9.13
C ARG A 27 0.48 2.35 9.35
N PRO A 28 -0.58 1.76 9.93
CA PRO A 28 -0.69 0.31 10.02
C PRO A 28 -0.83 -0.30 8.63
N SER A 29 -0.62 -1.62 8.53
CA SER A 29 -0.76 -2.35 7.27
C SER A 29 -2.22 -2.40 6.78
N VAL A 30 -3.19 -2.25 7.69
CA VAL A 30 -4.62 -2.28 7.38
C VAL A 30 -5.28 -1.09 8.07
N GLU A 31 -6.07 -0.35 7.30
CA GLU A 31 -6.93 0.74 7.76
C GLU A 31 -8.36 0.43 7.27
N LEU A 32 -9.35 0.53 8.16
CA LEU A 32 -10.76 0.31 7.84
C LEU A 32 -11.57 1.51 8.33
N TYR A 33 -12.33 2.14 7.44
CA TYR A 33 -13.17 3.29 7.77
C TYR A 33 -14.62 3.03 7.37
N ASP A 34 -15.53 3.63 8.11
CA ASP A 34 -16.94 3.71 7.77
C ASP A 34 -17.20 5.09 7.17
N LEU A 35 -17.36 5.16 5.85
CA LEU A 35 -17.48 6.43 5.14
C LEU A 35 -18.82 7.15 5.38
N GLU A 36 -19.85 6.43 5.85
CA GLU A 36 -21.14 7.05 6.16
C GLU A 36 -21.08 7.83 7.47
N THR A 37 -20.37 7.28 8.47
CA THR A 37 -20.26 7.86 9.81
C THR A 37 -18.96 8.63 10.05
N ASP A 38 -17.91 8.35 9.28
CA ASP A 38 -16.59 8.98 9.32
C ASP A 38 -16.12 9.41 7.91
N PRO A 39 -16.72 10.46 7.32
CA PRO A 39 -16.39 10.91 5.96
C PRO A 39 -14.96 11.44 5.78
N LEU A 40 -14.26 11.71 6.90
CA LEU A 40 -12.89 12.21 6.90
C LEU A 40 -11.86 11.14 7.27
N GLU A 41 -12.29 9.87 7.42
CA GLU A 41 -11.42 8.73 7.68
C GLU A 41 -10.52 8.95 8.92
N MET A 42 -11.08 9.58 9.95
CA MET A 42 -10.36 9.98 11.15
C MET A 42 -10.30 8.89 12.22
N ASN A 43 -11.12 7.85 12.10
CA ASN A 43 -11.32 6.79 13.07
C ASN A 43 -11.09 5.40 12.44
N ASN A 44 -9.86 4.91 12.51
CA ASN A 44 -9.51 3.58 12.00
C ASN A 44 -10.16 2.47 12.86
N LEU A 45 -10.99 1.65 12.23
CA LEU A 45 -11.71 0.53 12.82
C LEU A 45 -10.97 -0.81 12.68
N ALA A 46 -9.78 -0.83 12.08
CA ALA A 46 -9.06 -2.07 11.78
C ALA A 46 -8.75 -2.93 13.01
N ASP A 47 -8.47 -2.31 14.15
CA ASP A 47 -8.18 -3.01 15.41
C ASP A 47 -9.43 -3.45 16.18
N ASN A 48 -10.64 -3.11 15.70
CA ASN A 48 -11.88 -3.53 16.34
C ASN A 48 -12.16 -5.01 16.04
N PRO A 49 -12.21 -5.92 17.05
CA PRO A 49 -12.45 -7.35 16.82
C PRO A 49 -13.74 -7.65 16.07
N GLY A 50 -14.77 -6.80 16.23
CA GLY A 50 -16.05 -6.92 15.54
C GLY A 50 -15.98 -6.68 14.04
N GLN A 51 -14.88 -6.12 13.52
CA GLN A 51 -14.70 -5.84 12.10
C GLN A 51 -13.89 -6.91 11.36
N SER A 52 -13.36 -7.91 12.06
CA SER A 52 -12.52 -8.97 11.48
C SER A 52 -13.14 -9.65 10.25
N ALA A 53 -14.43 -9.98 10.31
CA ALA A 53 -15.14 -10.59 9.17
C ALA A 53 -15.20 -9.67 7.95
N ARG A 54 -15.44 -8.36 8.16
CA ARG A 54 -15.49 -7.36 7.10
C ARG A 54 -14.12 -7.14 6.47
N ILE A 55 -13.07 -7.05 7.30
CA ILE A 55 -11.68 -6.92 6.85
C ILE A 55 -11.30 -8.11 5.96
N ASN A 56 -11.58 -9.34 6.40
CA ASN A 56 -11.26 -10.54 5.64
C ASN A 56 -11.99 -10.56 4.29
N ALA A 57 -13.27 -10.17 4.26
CA ALA A 57 -14.04 -10.11 3.02
C ALA A 57 -13.48 -9.08 2.04
N LEU A 58 -13.12 -7.88 2.52
CA LEU A 58 -12.53 -6.83 1.70
C LEU A 58 -11.13 -7.20 1.21
N GLN A 59 -10.30 -7.80 2.06
CA GLN A 59 -8.98 -8.30 1.69
C GLN A 59 -9.07 -9.35 0.59
N HIS A 60 -10.03 -10.28 0.68
CA HIS A 60 -10.25 -11.29 -0.35
C HIS A 60 -10.67 -10.67 -1.70
N GLN A 61 -11.55 -9.66 -1.67
CA GLN A 61 -11.96 -8.94 -2.88
C GLN A 61 -10.76 -8.21 -3.52
N LEU A 62 -9.95 -7.54 -2.68
CA LEU A 62 -8.75 -6.84 -3.13
C LEU A 62 -7.74 -7.81 -3.77
N THR A 63 -7.41 -8.91 -3.11
CA THR A 63 -6.43 -9.88 -3.64
C THR A 63 -6.90 -10.56 -4.92
N THR A 64 -8.20 -10.85 -5.02
CA THR A 64 -8.81 -11.35 -6.26
C THR A 64 -8.63 -10.36 -7.39
N TRP A 65 -8.99 -9.08 -7.17
CA TRP A 65 -8.85 -8.04 -8.18
C TRP A 65 -7.38 -7.79 -8.56
N MET A 66 -6.46 -7.75 -7.58
CA MET A 66 -5.03 -7.64 -7.84
C MET A 66 -4.54 -8.76 -8.77
N SER A 67 -4.95 -10.00 -8.51
CA SER A 67 -4.62 -11.15 -9.37
C SER A 67 -5.16 -10.98 -10.79
N GLU A 68 -6.38 -10.46 -10.95
CA GLU A 68 -6.96 -10.17 -12.28
C GLU A 68 -6.19 -9.11 -13.05
N GLN A 69 -5.60 -8.13 -12.36
CA GLN A 69 -4.75 -7.10 -12.98
C GLN A 69 -3.32 -7.60 -13.27
N GLY A 70 -2.98 -8.81 -12.84
CA GLY A 70 -1.60 -9.31 -12.84
C GLY A 70 -0.70 -8.58 -11.84
N ASP A 71 -1.28 -7.99 -10.80
CA ASP A 71 -0.55 -7.33 -9.72
C ASP A 71 -0.22 -8.31 -8.59
N MET A 72 1.07 -8.66 -8.49
CA MET A 72 1.62 -9.46 -7.39
C MET A 72 2.00 -8.62 -6.16
N GLY A 73 1.71 -7.32 -6.13
CA GLY A 73 2.08 -6.39 -5.07
C GLY A 73 3.56 -5.97 -5.15
N MET A 74 4.30 -6.12 -4.05
CA MET A 74 5.71 -5.69 -3.95
C MET A 74 6.63 -6.17 -5.10
N PRO A 75 6.53 -7.40 -5.62
CA PRO A 75 7.29 -7.84 -6.78
C PRO A 75 6.96 -7.04 -8.06
N THR A 76 5.68 -6.72 -8.28
CA THR A 76 5.24 -5.86 -9.39
C THR A 76 5.93 -4.50 -9.30
N GLU A 77 5.90 -3.90 -8.11
CA GLU A 77 6.49 -2.57 -7.87
C GLU A 77 8.01 -2.57 -8.07
N LYS A 78 8.71 -3.59 -7.56
CA LYS A 78 10.17 -3.72 -7.76
C LYS A 78 10.56 -3.83 -9.23
N THR A 79 9.71 -4.46 -10.05
CA THR A 79 9.95 -4.63 -11.49
C THR A 79 9.35 -3.51 -12.33
N ALA A 80 8.64 -2.54 -11.75
CA ALA A 80 7.97 -1.46 -12.46
C ALA A 80 8.95 -0.60 -13.27
N HIS A 81 10.18 -0.38 -12.78
CA HIS A 81 11.21 0.35 -13.52
C HIS A 81 11.52 -0.28 -14.89
N LEU A 82 11.49 -1.61 -14.99
CA LEU A 82 11.73 -2.33 -16.25
C LEU A 82 10.64 -2.03 -17.29
N ARG A 83 9.41 -1.75 -16.85
CA ARG A 83 8.27 -1.40 -17.72
C ARG A 83 8.31 0.07 -18.16
N GLN A 84 8.95 0.93 -17.37
CA GLN A 84 9.05 2.38 -17.63
C GLN A 84 10.18 2.74 -18.61
N MET A 85 11.12 1.84 -18.88
CA MET A 85 12.19 2.05 -19.86
C MET A 85 11.61 2.03 -21.30
N LYS A 86 11.12 3.17 -21.77
CA LYS A 86 10.82 3.42 -23.18
C LYS A 86 12.13 3.40 -23.97
N ASN A 87 12.27 2.46 -24.90
CA ASN A 87 13.36 2.30 -25.88
C ASN A 87 14.58 1.45 -25.48
N ILE A 88 14.37 0.16 -25.22
CA ILE A 88 15.34 -0.84 -25.71
C ILE A 88 14.66 -1.51 -26.90
N LYS A 89 15.10 -1.15 -28.11
CA LYS A 89 14.67 -1.83 -29.32
C LYS A 89 14.97 -3.32 -29.15
N ASN A 90 13.93 -4.15 -29.24
CA ASN A 90 13.98 -5.60 -29.33
C ASN A 90 14.37 -6.34 -28.03
N ASN A 91 13.43 -6.54 -27.12
CA ASN A 91 13.21 -7.87 -26.55
C ASN A 91 11.82 -7.98 -25.90
N HIS A 92 11.13 -9.09 -26.13
CA HIS A 92 9.75 -9.28 -25.70
C HIS A 92 9.66 -9.31 -24.16
N PRO A 93 8.76 -8.54 -23.52
CA PRO A 93 8.74 -8.34 -22.07
C PRO A 93 8.47 -9.62 -21.26
N PHE A 94 7.91 -10.66 -21.88
CA PHE A 94 7.71 -11.96 -21.23
C PHE A 94 9.00 -12.73 -20.97
N ASP A 95 10.07 -12.51 -21.75
CA ASP A 95 11.32 -13.27 -21.59
C ASP A 95 12.11 -12.81 -20.37
N ALA A 96 12.14 -11.50 -20.11
CA ALA A 96 12.82 -10.93 -18.94
C ALA A 96 12.15 -11.36 -17.62
N MET A 97 10.82 -11.50 -17.61
CA MET A 97 10.08 -11.93 -16.42
C MET A 97 10.32 -13.41 -16.09
N LYS A 98 10.53 -14.27 -17.11
CA LYS A 98 10.91 -15.67 -16.92
C LYS A 98 12.31 -15.82 -16.33
N VAL A 99 13.28 -15.05 -16.82
CA VAL A 99 14.67 -15.08 -16.35
C VAL A 99 14.75 -14.69 -14.86
N LEU A 100 14.07 -13.61 -14.46
CA LEU A 100 14.04 -13.17 -13.06
C LEU A 100 13.35 -14.18 -12.13
N ALA A 101 12.32 -14.88 -12.63
CA ALA A 101 11.64 -15.93 -11.88
C ALA A 101 12.47 -17.22 -11.73
N GLU A 102 13.35 -17.53 -12.69
CA GLU A 102 14.33 -18.62 -12.59
C GLU A 102 15.50 -18.27 -11.66
N GLU A 103 16.01 -17.04 -11.72
CA GLU A 103 17.06 -16.55 -10.81
C GLU A 103 16.58 -16.51 -9.34
N ALA A 104 15.34 -16.08 -9.09
CA ALA A 104 14.76 -16.12 -7.75
C ALA A 104 14.58 -17.55 -7.21
N ARG A 105 14.45 -18.56 -8.09
CA ARG A 105 14.39 -19.98 -7.69
C ARG A 105 15.77 -20.59 -7.45
N SER A 106 16.82 -20.14 -8.14
CA SER A 106 18.17 -20.70 -7.97
C SER A 106 18.88 -20.22 -6.70
N VAL A 107 18.52 -19.03 -6.19
CA VAL A 107 19.06 -18.47 -4.93
C VAL A 107 18.42 -19.12 -3.69
N SER A 108 17.42 -19.98 -3.86
CA SER A 108 16.68 -20.68 -2.80
C SER A 108 17.18 -22.12 -2.52
N ASN A 109 18.24 -22.59 -3.20
CA ASN A 109 18.84 -23.91 -2.98
C ASN A 109 20.26 -23.81 -2.43
#